data_AF-A0A9X2R1M0-F1
#
_entry.id   AF-A0A9X2R1M0-F1
#
_cell.length_a   1.000
_cell.length_b   1.000
_cell.length_c   1.000
_cell.angle_alpha   90.00
_cell.angle_beta   90.00
_cell.angle_gamma   90.00
#
_symmetry.space_group_name_H-M   'P 1'
#
loop_
_entity.id
_entity.type
_entity.pdbx_description
1 polymer ?
#
loop_
_entity_poly.entity_id
_entity_poly.type
_entity_poly.pdbx_seq_one_letter_code
_entity_poly.pdbx_strand_id
1 'polypeptide(L)'
;MNEPASTVNITFQSPTRASRPSTPSFHHRNLEGVPESTARQMAQDFTTYQHEPSTISEKKLYTYQSADQNGALDDECLVALDFGEIVTLEVTHSPNVPVREEA
;
A
#
# COMPACT_ATOMS: atom_id res chain seq x y z
N MET A 1 11.69 -3.56 -18.79
CA MET A 1 10.96 -4.73 -18.28
C MET A 1 9.80 -4.14 -17.49
N ASN A 2 8.56 -4.32 -17.94
CA ASN A 2 7.40 -3.75 -17.23
C ASN A 2 7.08 -4.69 -16.07
N GLU A 3 7.29 -4.21 -14.84
CA GLU A 3 6.89 -4.93 -13.63
C GLU A 3 5.37 -4.96 -13.52
N PRO A 4 4.74 -6.10 -13.14
CA PRO A 4 3.30 -6.14 -12.94
C PRO A 4 2.87 -5.19 -11.80
N ALA A 5 1.70 -4.58 -11.99
CA ALA A 5 1.06 -3.76 -10.98
C ALA A 5 0.27 -4.62 -9.98
N SER A 6 0.26 -4.18 -8.73
CA SER A 6 -0.50 -4.75 -7.63
C SER A 6 -1.33 -3.66 -6.95
N THR A 7 -2.33 -4.10 -6.18
CA THR A 7 -3.11 -3.22 -5.31
C THR A 7 -2.74 -3.48 -3.86
N VAL A 8 -2.39 -2.43 -3.12
CA VAL A 8 -2.16 -2.48 -1.67
C VAL A 8 -3.40 -1.99 -0.95
N ASN A 9 -4.04 -2.87 -0.17
CA ASN A 9 -5.22 -2.58 0.63
C ASN A 9 -4.81 -2.32 2.06
N ILE A 10 -5.14 -1.14 2.59
CA ILE A 10 -4.69 -0.67 3.90
C ILE A 10 -5.92 -0.36 4.75
N THR A 11 -5.99 -0.98 5.93
CA THR A 11 -6.94 -0.60 6.97
C THR A 11 -6.18 0.12 8.08
N PHE A 12 -6.61 1.34 8.41
CA PHE A 12 -6.00 2.15 9.47
C PHE A 12 -7.04 2.60 10.49
N GLN A 13 -6.62 2.66 11.74
CA GLN A 13 -7.42 3.14 12.86
C GLN A 13 -7.01 4.58 13.17
N SER A 14 -7.98 5.49 13.21
CA SER A 14 -7.69 6.88 13.57
C SER A 14 -7.13 6.99 15.00
N PRO A 15 -6.17 7.89 15.24
CA PRO A 15 -5.63 8.10 16.57
C PRO A 15 -6.73 8.59 17.51
N THR A 16 -6.75 8.05 18.73
CA THR A 16 -7.73 8.46 19.74
C THR A 16 -7.39 9.87 20.22
N ARG A 17 -8.22 10.86 19.86
CA ARG A 17 -7.98 12.24 20.31
C ARG A 17 -8.24 12.34 21.80
N ALA A 18 -7.22 12.65 22.60
CA ALA A 18 -7.32 12.74 24.07
C ALA A 18 -8.44 13.67 24.59
N SER A 19 -8.91 14.63 23.77
CA SER A 19 -9.96 15.60 24.12
C SER A 19 -11.39 15.10 23.91
N ARG A 20 -11.61 13.94 23.29
CA ARG A 20 -12.93 13.29 23.22
C ARG A 20 -12.74 11.79 23.18
N PRO A 21 -13.32 11.01 24.13
CA PRO A 21 -13.43 9.58 23.94
C PRO A 21 -14.35 9.33 22.74
N SER A 22 -13.73 9.23 21.57
CA SER A 22 -14.39 8.77 20.35
C SER A 22 -14.16 7.28 20.25
N THR A 23 -15.20 6.56 19.82
CA THR A 23 -15.06 5.17 19.38
C THR A 23 -13.99 5.08 18.30
N PRO A 24 -13.14 4.05 18.30
CA PRO A 24 -12.15 3.88 17.24
C PRO A 24 -12.84 3.81 15.88
N SER A 25 -12.40 4.64 14.93
CA SER A 25 -12.87 4.63 13.55
C SER A 25 -11.84 3.94 12.66
N PHE A 26 -12.30 2.93 11.93
CA PHE A 26 -11.50 2.22 10.93
C PHE A 26 -11.75 2.80 9.55
N HIS A 27 -10.69 3.02 8.81
CA HIS A 27 -10.70 3.57 7.46
C HIS A 27 -9.94 2.64 6.53
N HIS A 28 -10.36 2.62 5.27
CA HIS A 28 -9.77 1.77 4.24
C HIS A 28 -9.23 2.65 3.10
N ARG A 29 -8.06 2.28 2.58
CA ARG A 29 -7.45 2.92 1.40
C ARG A 29 -6.85 1.85 0.51
N ASN A 30 -7.11 1.99 -0.79
CA ASN A 30 -6.51 1.15 -1.82
C ASN A 30 -5.48 1.98 -2.59
N LEU A 31 -4.28 1.43 -2.74
CA LEU A 31 -3.24 1.97 -3.62
C LEU A 31 -3.19 1.07 -4.84
N GLU A 32 -3.75 1.52 -5.95
CA GLU A 32 -3.74 0.80 -7.23
C GLU A 32 -2.47 1.17 -8.02
N GLY A 33 -2.09 0.33 -8.97
CA GLY A 33 -0.96 0.62 -9.87
C GLY A 33 0.42 0.54 -9.20
N VAL A 34 0.53 -0.05 -8.00
CA VAL A 34 1.80 -0.14 -7.27
C VAL A 34 2.67 -1.23 -7.89
N PRO A 35 3.94 -0.96 -8.24
CA PRO A 35 4.85 -2.01 -8.69
C PRO A 35 4.95 -3.14 -7.67
N GLU A 36 4.92 -4.39 -8.12
CA GLU A 36 4.86 -5.56 -7.23
C GLU A 36 5.97 -5.57 -6.16
N SER A 37 7.19 -5.20 -6.53
CA SER A 37 8.35 -5.07 -5.66
C SER A 37 8.10 -4.07 -4.53
N THR A 38 7.50 -2.93 -4.86
CA THR A 38 7.17 -1.87 -3.90
C THR A 38 6.01 -2.31 -3.00
N ALA A 39 4.98 -2.94 -3.56
CA ALA A 39 3.87 -3.50 -2.78
C ALA A 39 4.36 -4.58 -1.78
N ARG A 40 5.23 -5.49 -2.22
CA ARG A 40 5.88 -6.49 -1.37
C ARG A 40 6.74 -5.86 -0.29
N GLN A 41 7.50 -4.82 -0.64
CA GLN A 41 8.32 -4.09 0.33
C GLN A 41 7.44 -3.43 1.40
N MET A 42 6.33 -2.79 1.04
CA MET A 42 5.38 -2.22 2.01
C MET A 42 4.84 -3.29 2.97
N ALA A 43 4.45 -4.46 2.46
CA ALA A 43 3.95 -5.56 3.28
C ALA A 43 5.02 -6.16 4.20
N GLN A 44 6.24 -6.34 3.70
CA GLN A 44 7.36 -6.84 4.49
C GLN A 44 7.75 -5.85 5.59
N ASP A 45 7.82 -4.56 5.27
CA ASP A 45 8.12 -3.51 6.23
C ASP A 45 7.05 -3.47 7.34
N PHE A 46 5.76 -3.51 6.98
CA PHE A 46 4.68 -3.58 7.97
C PHE A 46 4.76 -4.83 8.85
N THR A 47 5.02 -6.00 8.26
CA THR A 47 5.20 -7.26 8.99
C THR A 47 6.39 -7.16 9.96
N THR A 48 7.49 -6.56 9.50
CA THR A 48 8.68 -6.31 10.32
C THR A 48 8.35 -5.39 11.47
N TYR A 49 7.59 -4.32 11.24
CA TYR A 49 7.15 -3.41 12.31
C TYR A 49 6.27 -4.12 13.34
N GLN A 50 5.38 -5.03 12.92
CA GLN A 50 4.53 -5.79 13.84
C GLN A 50 5.32 -6.75 14.74
N HIS A 51 6.40 -7.37 14.24
CA HIS A 51 7.17 -8.35 14.99
C HIS A 51 8.38 -7.76 15.72
N GLU A 52 9.03 -6.77 15.11
CA GLU A 52 10.29 -6.17 15.56
C GLU A 52 10.27 -4.64 15.36
N PRO A 53 9.39 -3.88 16.06
CA PRO A 53 9.21 -2.44 15.82
C PRO A 53 10.48 -1.59 16.04
N SER A 54 11.50 -2.13 16.72
CA SER A 54 12.79 -1.46 16.90
C SER A 54 13.70 -1.50 15.65
N THR A 55 13.45 -2.39 14.69
CA THR A 55 14.31 -2.58 13.51
C THR A 55 13.89 -1.72 12.32
N ILE A 56 12.73 -1.08 12.41
CA ILE A 56 12.14 -0.29 11.33
C ILE A 56 11.44 0.96 11.87
N SER A 57 11.55 2.06 11.14
CA SER A 57 10.82 3.29 11.47
C SER A 57 9.31 3.07 11.37
N GLU A 58 8.58 3.52 12.40
CA GLU A 58 7.11 3.59 12.41
C GLU A 58 6.57 4.36 11.20
N LYS A 59 7.27 5.41 10.78
CA LYS A 59 6.89 6.25 9.63
C LYS A 59 7.80 5.96 8.46
N LYS A 60 7.22 5.62 7.32
CA LYS A 60 7.93 5.33 6.08
C LYS A 60 7.34 6.05 4.89
N LEU A 61 8.20 6.47 3.99
CA LEU A 61 7.86 7.09 2.72
C LEU A 61 8.31 6.17 1.59
N TYR A 62 7.40 5.84 0.69
CA TYR A 62 7.64 5.06 -0.51
C TYR A 62 7.49 5.94 -1.73
N THR A 63 8.38 5.77 -2.71
CA THR A 63 8.33 6.43 -4.00
C THR A 63 8.33 5.38 -5.10
N TYR A 64 7.39 5.46 -6.03
CA TYR A 64 7.30 4.53 -7.16
C TYR A 64 6.62 5.20 -8.35
N GLN A 65 6.83 4.65 -9.55
CA GLN A 65 6.04 5.04 -10.72
C GLN A 65 4.80 4.17 -10.78
N SER A 66 3.62 4.79 -10.87
CA SER A 66 2.38 4.03 -10.98
C SER A 66 2.14 3.60 -12.42
N ALA A 67 1.68 2.37 -12.63
CA ALA A 67 1.18 1.97 -13.93
C ALA A 67 -0.31 2.32 -14.01
N ASP A 68 -0.71 3.02 -15.06
CA ASP A 68 -2.13 3.16 -15.36
C ASP A 68 -2.73 1.82 -15.85
N GLN A 69 -4.06 1.77 -15.99
CA GLN A 69 -4.76 0.58 -16.49
C GLN A 69 -4.39 0.22 -17.95
N ASN A 70 -3.67 1.08 -18.66
CA ASN A 70 -3.20 0.90 -20.03
C ASN A 70 -1.69 0.59 -20.12
N GLY A 71 -0.99 0.46 -19.00
CA GLY A 71 0.45 0.19 -18.94
C GLY A 71 1.34 1.38 -19.31
N ALA A 72 0.79 2.59 -19.39
CA ALA A 72 1.58 3.81 -19.42
C ALA A 72 2.12 4.10 -18.00
N LEU A 73 3.41 4.43 -17.92
CA LEU A 73 4.01 4.90 -16.68
C LEU A 73 3.45 6.30 -16.41
N ASP A 74 2.61 6.38 -15.40
CA ASP A 74 2.07 7.63 -14.90
C ASP A 74 2.90 8.11 -13.71
N ASP A 75 2.70 9.38 -13.37
CA ASP A 75 3.50 10.24 -12.52
C ASP A 75 4.12 9.55 -11.27
N GLU A 76 5.27 10.10 -10.84
CA GLU A 76 5.93 9.69 -9.61
C GLU A 76 4.97 9.78 -8.42
N CYS A 77 4.68 8.63 -7.82
CA CYS A 77 3.80 8.50 -6.67
C CYS A 77 4.62 8.49 -5.38
N LEU A 78 4.18 9.29 -4.41
CA LEU A 78 4.73 9.32 -3.06
C LEU A 78 3.67 8.88 -2.06
N VAL A 79 3.97 7.86 -1.26
CA VAL A 79 3.07 7.31 -0.24
C VAL A 79 3.76 7.28 1.10
N ALA A 80 3.24 8.08 2.04
CA ALA A 80 3.63 8.01 3.44
C ALA A 80 2.72 7.01 4.18
N LEU A 81 3.32 6.05 4.87
CA LEU A 81 2.64 5.11 5.76
C LEU A 81 3.09 5.38 7.20
N ASP A 82 2.12 5.44 8.10
CA ASP A 82 2.32 5.41 9.55
C ASP A 82 1.90 4.05 10.07
N PHE A 83 2.88 3.18 10.33
CA PHE A 83 2.62 1.81 10.77
C PHE A 83 1.98 1.74 12.16
N GLY A 84 2.07 2.80 12.97
CA GLY A 84 1.38 2.87 14.25
C GLY A 84 -0.14 2.98 14.11
N GLU A 85 -0.62 3.52 12.98
CA GLU A 85 -2.05 3.67 12.69
C GLU A 85 -2.61 2.50 11.85
N ILE A 86 -1.75 1.72 11.19
CA ILE A 86 -2.18 0.63 10.30
C ILE A 86 -2.52 -0.63 11.10
N VAL A 87 -3.73 -1.14 10.86
CA VAL A 87 -4.26 -2.37 11.46
C VAL A 87 -4.00 -3.56 10.55
N THR A 88 -4.26 -3.40 9.24
CA THR A 88 -3.98 -4.43 8.23
C THR A 88 -3.41 -3.79 6.96
N LEU A 89 -2.49 -4.53 6.32
CA LEU A 89 -1.94 -4.20 5.01
C LEU A 89 -1.83 -5.49 4.19
N GLU A 90 -2.58 -5.56 3.10
CA GLU A 90 -2.69 -6.73 2.23
C GLU A 90 -2.36 -6.37 0.79
N VAL A 91 -1.66 -7.27 0.09
CA VAL A 91 -1.31 -7.08 -1.32
C VAL A 91 -2.14 -8.03 -2.16
N THR A 92 -2.92 -7.48 -3.08
CA THR A 92 -3.68 -8.24 -4.08
C THR A 92 -3.04 -8.02 -5.44
N HIS A 93 -2.71 -9.13 -6.12
CA HIS A 93 -2.21 -9.08 -7.48
C HIS A 93 -3.38 -8.85 -8.45
N SER A 94 -3.27 -7.84 -9.30
CA SER A 94 -4.18 -7.71 -10.43
C SER A 94 -3.86 -8.85 -11.40
N PRO A 95 -4.82 -9.74 -11.73
CA PRO A 95 -4.57 -10.74 -12.75
C PRO A 95 -4.28 -9.99 -14.06
N ASN A 96 -3.12 -10.28 -14.66
CA ASN A 96 -2.75 -9.80 -15.98
C ASN A 96 -3.89 -10.20 -16.92
N VAL A 97 -4.77 -9.27 -17.31
CA VAL A 97 -5.85 -9.57 -18.24
C VAL A 97 -5.16 -9.84 -19.58
N PRO A 98 -5.21 -11.07 -20.11
CA PRO A 98 -4.64 -11.31 -21.43
C PRO A 98 -5.45 -10.46 -22.41
N VAL A 99 -4.76 -9.54 -23.08
CA VAL A 99 -5.30 -8.80 -24.22
C VAL A 99 -5.79 -9.86 -25.21
N ARG A 100 -7.11 -9.99 -25.36
CA ARG A 100 -7.68 -10.79 -26.43
C ARG A 100 -7.42 -10.03 -27.74
N GLU A 101 -6.37 -10.44 -28.46
CA GLU A 101 -6.37 -10.29 -29.91
C GLU A 101 -7.52 -11.16 -30.45
N GLU A 102 -8.64 -10.53 -30.83
CA GLU A 102 -9.55 -11.15 -31.79
C GLU A 102 -9.20 -10.65 -33.18
N ALA A 103 -8.95 -11.64 -34.05
CA ALA A 103 -8.54 -11.55 -35.44
C ALA A 103 -9.71 -11.29 -36.39
#